data_AF-A0A1L8P8U5-F1
#
_entry.id   AF-A0A1L8P8U5-F1
#
_cell.length_a   1.000
_cell.length_b   1.000
_cell.length_c   1.000
_cell.angle_alpha   90.00
_cell.angle_beta   90.00
_cell.angle_gamma   90.00
#
_symmetry.space_group_name_H-M   'P 1'
#
loop_
_entity.id
_entity.type
_entity.pdbx_description
1 polymer ?
#
loop_
_entity_poly.entity_id
_entity_poly.type
_entity_poly.pdbx_seq_one_letter_code
_entity_poly.pdbx_strand_id
1 'polypeptide(L)'
;MKEEKSYNKVFSLSLSFLTVFFLQFILSPVQNLLLMFITYFTLGFFLPTWMKDKRITIKRKVILCLIACLLMGSFVFHNYGFIEYRNFLLWFWVISSLSFIVSFLFNIIKNRE
;
A
#
# COMPACT_ATOMS: atom_id res chain seq x y z
N MET A 1 25.39 4.86 6.98
CA MET A 1 24.53 6.06 7.14
C MET A 1 23.53 6.34 5.99
N LYS A 2 23.92 6.45 4.69
CA LYS A 2 22.94 6.75 3.61
C LYS A 2 22.04 5.55 3.22
N GLU A 3 22.60 4.35 3.10
CA GLU A 3 21.83 3.11 2.80
C GLU A 3 20.91 2.68 3.95
N GLU A 4 21.33 3.00 5.17
CA GLU A 4 20.65 2.75 6.43
C GLU A 4 19.31 3.50 6.50
N LYS A 5 19.26 4.77 6.06
CA LYS A 5 18.01 5.53 5.96
C LYS A 5 17.02 4.93 4.97
N SER A 6 17.49 4.37 3.86
CA SER A 6 16.61 3.70 2.90
C SER A 6 16.13 2.34 3.43
N TYR A 7 16.96 1.61 4.16
CA TYR A 7 16.60 0.34 4.77
C TYR A 7 15.56 0.55 5.88
N ASN A 8 15.75 1.57 6.72
CA ASN A 8 14.79 1.93 7.77
C ASN A 8 13.40 2.29 7.22
N LYS A 9 13.31 2.87 6.01
CA LYS A 9 12.02 3.13 5.35
C LYS A 9 11.32 1.84 4.92
N VAL A 10 12.04 0.92 4.30
CA VAL A 10 11.49 -0.41 3.93
C VAL A 10 11.08 -1.17 5.18
N PHE A 11 11.94 -1.20 6.19
CA PHE A 11 11.67 -1.86 7.47
C PHE A 11 10.45 -1.25 8.19
N SER A 12 10.38 0.09 8.29
CA SER A 12 9.23 0.78 8.88
C SER A 12 7.94 0.49 8.13
N LEU A 13 7.98 0.42 6.79
CA LEU A 13 6.82 0.06 5.99
C LEU A 13 6.39 -1.39 6.24
N SER A 14 7.34 -2.33 6.24
CA SER A 14 7.07 -3.75 6.51
C SER A 14 6.50 -3.96 7.91
N LEU A 15 7.02 -3.25 8.91
CA LEU A 15 6.51 -3.30 10.28
C LEU A 15 5.09 -2.73 10.36
N SER A 16 4.85 -1.58 9.72
CA SER A 16 3.51 -0.98 9.64
C SER A 16 2.52 -1.90 8.93
N PHE A 17 2.95 -2.53 7.83
CA PHE A 17 2.17 -3.55 7.12
C PHE A 17 1.79 -4.69 8.06
N LEU A 18 2.74 -5.23 8.81
CA LEU A 18 2.49 -6.35 9.73
C LEU A 18 1.50 -5.96 10.84
N THR A 19 1.67 -4.77 11.43
CA THR A 19 0.74 -4.25 12.46
C THR A 19 -0.67 -4.08 11.90
N VAL A 20 -0.81 -3.45 10.74
CA VAL A 20 -2.11 -3.24 10.09
C VAL A 20 -2.74 -4.59 9.73
N PHE A 21 -1.96 -5.52 9.18
CA PHE A 21 -2.41 -6.87 8.86
C PHE A 21 -2.98 -7.61 10.07
N PHE A 22 -2.30 -7.56 11.22
CA PHE A 22 -2.83 -8.20 12.44
C PHE A 22 -4.08 -7.48 12.99
N LEU A 23 -4.11 -6.14 12.94
CA LEU A 23 -5.27 -5.37 13.39
C LEU A 23 -6.54 -5.73 12.61
N GLN A 24 -6.42 -6.09 11.33
CA GLN A 24 -7.57 -6.49 10.49
C GLN A 24 -8.34 -7.67 11.09
N PHE A 25 -7.71 -8.57 11.85
CA PHE A 25 -8.36 -9.76 12.43
C PHE A 25 -9.03 -9.50 13.78
N ILE A 26 -8.69 -8.41 14.45
CA ILE A 26 -9.20 -8.08 15.80
C ILE A 26 -10.36 -7.07 15.69
N LEU A 27 -10.30 -6.20 14.68
CA LEU A 27 -11.25 -5.12 14.51
C LEU A 27 -12.58 -5.58 13.89
N SER A 28 -13.67 -4.95 14.32
CA SER A 28 -14.98 -5.11 13.68
C SER A 28 -14.96 -4.60 12.23
N PRO A 29 -15.91 -5.02 11.36
CA PRO A 29 -15.93 -4.61 9.95
C PRO A 29 -15.89 -3.08 9.73
N VAL A 30 -16.64 -2.31 10.54
CA VAL A 30 -16.65 -0.84 10.45
C VAL A 30 -15.28 -0.25 10.78
N GLN A 31 -14.63 -0.76 11.83
CA GLN A 31 -13.29 -0.33 12.23
C GLN A 31 -12.24 -0.74 11.19
N ASN A 32 -12.41 -1.89 10.56
CA ASN A 32 -11.52 -2.37 9.50
C ASN A 32 -11.63 -1.50 8.23
N LEU A 33 -12.85 -1.03 7.92
CA LEU A 33 -13.11 -0.09 6.83
C LEU A 33 -12.49 1.28 7.12
N LEU A 34 -12.55 1.76 8.37
CA LEU A 34 -11.84 2.97 8.81
C LEU A 34 -10.31 2.80 8.71
N LEU A 35 -9.78 1.66 9.14
CA LEU A 35 -8.35 1.33 9.05
C LEU A 35 -7.87 1.29 7.59
N MET A 36 -8.69 0.78 6.67
CA MET A 36 -8.43 0.80 5.24
C MET A 36 -8.31 2.24 4.70
N PHE A 37 -9.23 3.14 5.07
CA PHE A 37 -9.16 4.55 4.67
C PHE A 37 -7.89 5.23 5.18
N ILE A 38 -7.56 5.05 6.46
CA ILE A 38 -6.34 5.63 7.07
C ILE A 38 -5.09 5.11 6.35
N THR A 39 -5.05 3.82 6.05
CA THR A 39 -3.90 3.19 5.39
C THR A 39 -3.72 3.72 3.98
N TYR A 40 -4.80 3.86 3.21
CA TYR A 40 -4.76 4.43 1.87
C TYR A 40 -4.28 5.89 1.86
N PHE A 41 -4.84 6.74 2.72
CA PHE A 41 -4.40 8.14 2.81
C PHE A 41 -2.92 8.25 3.16
N THR A 42 -2.48 7.43 4.12
CA THR A 42 -1.07 7.38 4.53
C THR A 42 -0.18 6.98 3.36
N LEU A 43 -0.52 5.90 2.64
CA LEU A 43 0.22 5.48 1.45
C LEU A 43 0.19 6.54 0.34
N GLY A 44 -0.96 7.17 0.08
CA GLY A 44 -1.10 8.23 -0.91
C GLY A 44 -0.20 9.44 -0.64
N PHE A 45 0.06 9.75 0.63
CA PHE A 45 0.94 10.85 1.01
C PHE A 45 2.43 10.46 0.99
N PHE A 46 2.78 9.30 1.56
CA PHE A 46 4.17 8.91 1.75
C PHE A 46 4.79 8.21 0.53
N LEU A 47 4.03 7.38 -0.19
CA LEU A 47 4.55 6.59 -1.30
C LEU A 47 5.12 7.48 -2.43
N PRO A 48 4.44 8.54 -2.91
CA PRO A 48 5.02 9.41 -3.95
C PRO A 48 6.32 10.08 -3.50
N THR A 49 6.37 10.49 -2.22
CA THR A 49 7.54 11.14 -1.62
C THR A 49 8.74 10.20 -1.59
N TRP A 50 8.54 8.94 -1.18
CA TRP A 50 9.63 7.95 -1.18
C TRP A 50 10.07 7.54 -2.58
N MET A 51 9.16 7.55 -3.53
CA MET A 51 9.48 7.15 -4.90
C MET A 51 10.23 8.23 -5.68
N LYS A 52 10.03 9.51 -5.33
CA LYS A 52 10.87 10.63 -5.81
C LYS A 52 12.24 10.69 -5.14
N ASP A 53 12.47 9.95 -4.05
CA ASP A 53 13.74 9.94 -3.33
C ASP A 53 14.85 9.32 -4.21
N LYS A 54 15.85 10.12 -4.57
CA LYS A 54 17.02 9.67 -5.37
C LYS A 54 17.94 8.75 -4.58
N ARG A 55 17.80 8.67 -3.25
CA ARG A 55 18.65 7.83 -2.38
C ARG A 55 18.19 6.38 -2.33
N ILE A 56 16.94 6.09 -2.75
CA ILE A 56 16.39 4.74 -2.74
C ILE A 56 16.67 4.09 -4.10
N THR A 57 17.31 2.93 -4.08
CA THR A 57 17.55 2.15 -5.30
C THR A 57 16.24 1.67 -5.92
N ILE A 58 16.20 1.50 -7.24
CA ILE A 58 14.98 1.05 -7.94
C ILE A 58 14.47 -0.29 -7.37
N LYS A 59 15.35 -1.24 -7.06
CA LYS A 59 14.95 -2.52 -6.44
C LYS A 59 14.14 -2.30 -5.15
N ARG A 60 14.57 -1.38 -4.28
CA ARG A 60 13.87 -1.06 -3.03
C ARG A 60 12.56 -0.31 -3.28
N LYS A 61 12.52 0.58 -4.28
CA LYS A 61 11.28 1.25 -4.71
C LYS A 61 10.21 0.24 -5.17
N VAL A 62 10.61 -0.76 -5.96
CA VAL A 62 9.73 -1.86 -6.37
C VAL A 62 9.23 -2.65 -5.17
N ILE A 63 10.10 -2.98 -4.21
CA ILE A 63 9.72 -3.67 -2.97
C ILE A 63 8.69 -2.84 -2.18
N LEU A 64 8.89 -1.53 -2.04
CA LEU A 64 7.92 -0.65 -1.36
C LEU A 64 6.55 -0.65 -2.04
N CYS A 65 6.52 -0.59 -3.38
CA CYS A 65 5.27 -0.70 -4.14
C CYS A 65 4.60 -2.06 -3.96
N LEU A 66 5.37 -3.17 -3.96
CA LEU A 66 4.83 -4.51 -3.72
C LEU A 66 4.23 -4.63 -2.32
N ILE A 67 4.90 -4.12 -1.28
CA ILE A 67 4.37 -4.10 0.09
C ILE A 67 3.07 -3.28 0.15
N ALA A 68 3.04 -2.11 -0.51
CA ALA A 68 1.83 -1.30 -0.59
C ALA A 68 0.68 -2.04 -1.31
N CYS A 69 0.94 -2.74 -2.42
CA CYS A 69 -0.04 -3.59 -3.10
C CYS A 69 -0.59 -4.67 -2.17
N LEU A 70 0.30 -5.39 -1.47
CA LEU A 70 -0.08 -6.49 -0.59
C LEU A 70 -0.91 -5.97 0.60
N LEU A 71 -0.55 -4.81 1.15
CA LEU A 71 -1.32 -4.15 2.20
C LEU A 71 -2.74 -3.83 1.77
N MET A 72 -2.87 -3.21 0.60
CA MET A 72 -4.18 -2.85 0.06
C MET A 72 -4.99 -4.10 -0.30
N GLY A 73 -4.34 -5.12 -0.89
CA GLY A 73 -4.95 -6.39 -1.22
C GLY A 73 -5.44 -7.16 0.00
N SER A 74 -4.74 -7.11 1.14
CA SER A 74 -5.14 -7.85 2.35
C SER A 74 -6.48 -7.36 2.91
N PHE A 75 -6.74 -6.05 2.87
CA PHE A 75 -8.05 -5.50 3.24
C PHE A 75 -9.17 -6.03 2.35
N VAL A 76 -8.90 -6.16 1.05
CA VAL A 76 -9.88 -6.70 0.09
C VAL A 76 -10.17 -8.14 0.43
N PHE A 77 -9.16 -9.00 0.52
CA PHE A 77 -9.34 -10.42 0.82
C PHE A 77 -10.02 -10.66 2.17
N HIS A 78 -9.64 -9.90 3.19
CA HIS A 78 -10.25 -10.02 4.51
C HIS A 78 -11.73 -9.64 4.48
N ASN A 79 -12.11 -8.55 3.79
CA ASN A 79 -13.50 -8.12 3.69
C ASN A 79 -14.31 -8.90 2.64
N TYR A 80 -13.65 -9.58 1.69
CA TYR A 80 -14.29 -10.39 0.65
C TYR A 80 -15.05 -11.59 1.23
N GLY A 81 -14.54 -12.17 2.32
CA GLY A 81 -15.16 -13.31 3.00
C GLY A 81 -16.43 -12.95 3.80
N PHE A 82 -16.74 -11.68 4.00
CA PHE A 82 -17.83 -11.26 4.88
C PHE A 82 -19.14 -10.87 4.17
N ILE A 83 -19.15 -10.61 2.85
CA ILE A 83 -20.28 -9.86 2.25
C ILE A 83 -20.63 -10.34 0.83
N GLU A 84 -21.82 -10.91 0.70
CA GLU A 84 -22.51 -11.17 -0.58
C GLU A 84 -22.55 -9.91 -1.46
N TYR A 85 -21.84 -9.92 -2.59
CA TYR A 85 -22.05 -9.15 -3.83
C TYR A 85 -22.39 -7.63 -3.80
N ARG A 86 -22.25 -6.89 -2.69
CA ARG A 86 -22.85 -5.53 -2.58
C ARG A 86 -21.98 -4.36 -2.14
N ASN A 87 -20.66 -4.42 -2.28
CA ASN A 87 -19.82 -3.24 -2.02
C ASN A 87 -19.04 -2.76 -3.24
N PHE A 88 -19.73 -2.03 -4.12
CA PHE A 88 -19.15 -1.23 -5.20
C PHE A 88 -18.00 -0.35 -4.72
N LEU A 89 -18.09 0.21 -3.52
CA LEU A 89 -17.04 1.03 -2.90
C LEU A 89 -15.73 0.28 -2.68
N LEU A 90 -15.79 -0.97 -2.19
CA LEU A 90 -14.60 -1.81 -2.01
C LEU A 90 -13.98 -2.15 -3.36
N TRP A 91 -14.79 -2.57 -4.33
CA TRP A 91 -14.33 -2.89 -5.68
C TRP A 91 -13.72 -1.68 -6.40
N PHE A 92 -14.39 -0.53 -6.36
CA PHE A 92 -13.88 0.73 -6.89
C PHE A 92 -12.53 1.09 -6.25
N TRP A 93 -12.40 0.86 -4.94
CA TRP A 93 -11.17 1.11 -4.21
C TRP A 93 -10.02 0.18 -4.62
N VAL A 94 -10.30 -1.11 -4.84
CA VAL A 94 -9.31 -2.07 -5.35
C VAL A 94 -8.81 -1.64 -6.72
N ILE A 95 -9.75 -1.35 -7.62
CA ILE A 95 -9.45 -0.95 -9.00
C ILE A 95 -8.64 0.35 -8.98
N SER A 96 -9.07 1.36 -8.22
CA SER A 96 -8.38 2.64 -8.09
C SER A 96 -6.96 2.47 -7.52
N SER A 97 -6.78 1.63 -6.50
CA SER A 97 -5.48 1.36 -5.90
C SER A 97 -4.54 0.64 -6.86
N LEU A 98 -5.01 -0.39 -7.57
CA LEU A 98 -4.24 -1.09 -8.58
C LEU A 98 -3.89 -0.18 -9.76
N SER A 99 -4.86 0.59 -10.27
CA SER A 99 -4.64 1.57 -11.35
C SER A 99 -3.64 2.64 -10.97
N PHE A 100 -3.67 3.12 -9.72
CA PHE A 100 -2.68 4.06 -9.20
C PHE A 100 -1.28 3.44 -9.21
N ILE A 101 -1.13 2.22 -8.68
CA ILE A 101 0.18 1.56 -8.58
C ILE A 101 0.74 1.21 -9.97
N VAL A 102 -0.10 0.71 -10.88
CA VAL A 102 0.29 0.42 -12.27
C VAL A 102 0.72 1.70 -13.00
N SER A 103 -0.10 2.76 -12.92
CA SER A 103 0.25 4.06 -13.52
C SER A 103 1.54 4.61 -12.95
N PHE A 104 1.76 4.41 -11.66
CA PHE A 104 2.96 4.85 -10.97
C PHE A 104 4.21 4.08 -11.41
N LEU A 105 4.13 2.75 -11.55
CA LEU A 105 5.19 1.92 -12.12
C LEU A 105 5.50 2.34 -13.56
N PHE A 106 4.46 2.58 -14.37
CA PHE A 106 4.62 3.03 -15.75
C PHE A 106 5.35 4.38 -15.83
N ASN A 107 5.03 5.32 -14.94
CA ASN A 107 5.68 6.63 -14.88
C ASN A 107 7.16 6.55 -14.46
N ILE A 108 7.53 5.58 -13.63
CA ILE A 108 8.93 5.34 -13.26
C ILE A 108 9.72 4.75 -14.41
N ILE A 109 9.11 3.82 -15.15
CA ILE A 109 9.75 3.20 -16.32
C ILE A 109 9.89 4.24 -17.43
N LYS A 110 8.85 5.04 -17.70
CA LYS A 110 8.85 6.07 -18.75
C LYS A 110 9.85 7.21 -18.48
N ASN A 111 10.00 7.67 -17.24
CA ASN A 111 11.01 8.69 -16.88
C ASN A 111 12.48 8.18 -16.93
N ARG A 112 12.73 6.97 -17.44
CA ARG A 112 14.07 6.46 -17.73
C ARG A 112 14.47 6.57 -19.21
N GLU A 113 13.52 6.74 -20.12
CA GLU A 113 13.79 7.07 -21.54
C GLU A 113 13.99 8.59 -21.70
#